data_AF-A0A955FF45-F1
#
_entry.id   AF-A0A955FF45-F1
#
_cell.length_a   1.000
_cell.length_b   1.000
_cell.length_c   1.000
_cell.angle_alpha   90.00
_cell.angle_beta   90.00
_cell.angle_gamma   90.00
#
_symmetry.space_group_name_H-M   'P 1'
#
loop_
_entity.id
_entity.type
_entity.pdbx_description
1 polymer ?
#
loop_
_entity_poly.entity_id
_entity_poly.type
_entity_poly.pdbx_seq_one_letter_code
_entity_poly.pdbx_strand_id
1 'polypeptide(L)'
;MPKTKSTKTQSAPAMPAKKKQNYLEVKIVIAIIGLILSIVLHELVHVLLHIDQVPHIGLLPAHTGAIVEILVDLPQGYDLEGEEFLAYAVTLLVMLATVMIIFKIHDHTDERTSAEILFPNNKEMQKLTPDELLQLVDKADIAEVHKTVRSDKYSPPIQPPVTAAPKPKKSKKPRR
;
A
#
# COMPACT_ATOMS: atom_id res chain seq x y z
N MET A 1 -54.26 23.75 -38.28
CA MET A 1 -52.79 23.82 -38.35
C MET A 1 -52.21 23.49 -36.98
N PRO A 2 -51.57 22.32 -36.79
CA PRO A 2 -51.00 21.95 -35.49
C PRO A 2 -49.62 22.60 -35.30
N LYS A 3 -49.44 23.31 -34.18
CA LYS A 3 -48.17 23.92 -33.79
C LYS A 3 -47.24 22.85 -33.20
N THR A 4 -46.16 22.56 -33.89
CA THR A 4 -45.06 21.71 -33.40
C THR A 4 -44.27 22.46 -32.32
N LYS A 5 -44.26 21.93 -31.09
CA LYS A 5 -43.42 22.44 -30.00
C LYS A 5 -41.99 21.95 -30.23
N SER A 6 -41.07 22.90 -30.43
CA SER A 6 -39.63 22.67 -30.52
C SER A 6 -39.10 22.28 -29.14
N THR A 7 -38.63 21.04 -29.02
CA THR A 7 -37.96 20.52 -27.82
C THR A 7 -36.53 21.07 -27.80
N LYS A 8 -36.29 22.06 -26.95
CA LYS A 8 -34.97 22.66 -26.75
C LYS A 8 -34.11 21.65 -25.96
N THR A 9 -33.20 20.97 -26.65
CA THR A 9 -32.19 20.09 -26.05
C THR A 9 -31.34 20.92 -25.08
N GLN A 10 -31.60 20.78 -23.77
CA GLN A 10 -30.72 21.31 -22.73
C GLN A 10 -29.43 20.50 -22.76
N SER A 11 -28.34 21.13 -23.23
CA SER A 11 -26.99 20.58 -23.13
C SER A 11 -26.66 20.37 -21.66
N ALA A 12 -26.31 19.12 -21.31
CA ALA A 12 -25.93 18.74 -19.96
C ALA A 12 -24.79 19.65 -19.44
N PRO A 13 -24.84 20.09 -18.17
CA PRO A 13 -23.79 20.90 -17.58
C PRO A 13 -22.48 20.11 -17.56
N ALA A 14 -21.43 20.70 -18.14
CA ALA A 14 -20.08 20.16 -18.09
C ALA A 14 -19.65 20.01 -16.63
N MET A 15 -19.44 18.77 -16.18
CA MET A 15 -18.95 18.53 -14.83
C MET A 15 -17.54 19.11 -14.68
N PRO A 16 -17.26 19.87 -13.61
CA PRO A 16 -15.95 20.45 -13.38
C PRO A 16 -14.92 19.34 -13.16
N ALA A 17 -13.82 19.40 -13.90
CA ALA A 17 -12.67 18.51 -13.74
C ALA A 17 -12.13 18.62 -12.30
N LYS A 18 -12.40 17.59 -11.48
CA LYS A 18 -12.00 17.50 -10.07
C LYS A 18 -10.48 17.67 -9.93
N LYS A 19 -10.09 18.63 -9.07
CA LYS A 19 -8.74 18.86 -8.51
C LYS A 19 -8.11 17.54 -8.00
N LYS A 20 -7.24 16.91 -8.79
CA LYS A 20 -6.43 15.75 -8.35
C LYS A 20 -4.96 16.09 -8.07
N GLN A 21 -4.50 17.30 -8.41
CA GLN A 21 -3.06 17.61 -8.44
C GLN A 21 -2.41 17.90 -7.07
N ASN A 22 -3.15 18.35 -6.06
CA ASN A 22 -2.53 18.85 -4.82
C ASN A 22 -2.12 17.74 -3.81
N TYR A 23 -2.55 16.49 -4.00
CA TYR A 23 -2.39 15.45 -2.97
C TYR A 23 -1.00 14.81 -2.97
N LEU A 24 -0.47 14.58 -4.16
CA LEU A 24 0.88 14.04 -4.31
C LEU A 24 1.90 15.06 -3.81
N GLU A 25 1.64 16.36 -4.03
CA GLU A 25 2.42 17.46 -3.49
C GLU A 25 2.45 17.45 -1.96
N VAL A 26 1.29 17.33 -1.29
CA VAL A 26 1.24 17.30 0.18
C VAL A 26 2.01 16.11 0.77
N LYS A 27 1.90 14.91 0.16
CA LYS A 27 2.64 13.73 0.62
C LYS A 27 4.15 13.92 0.48
N ILE A 28 4.60 14.48 -0.65
CA ILE A 28 6.01 14.79 -0.88
C ILE A 28 6.51 15.80 0.16
N VAL A 29 5.74 16.87 0.42
CA VAL A 29 6.13 17.89 1.40
C VAL A 29 6.26 17.27 2.80
N ILE A 30 5.32 16.43 3.22
CA ILE A 30 5.39 15.74 4.52
C ILE A 30 6.59 14.78 4.58
N ALA A 31 6.85 14.04 3.50
CA ALA A 31 8.01 13.15 3.43
C ALA A 31 9.34 13.92 3.54
N ILE A 32 9.46 15.07 2.86
CA ILE A 32 10.64 15.94 2.95
C ILE A 32 10.80 16.48 4.37
N ILE A 33 9.71 16.96 5.00
CA ILE A 33 9.75 17.46 6.38
C ILE A 33 10.19 16.35 7.34
N GLY A 34 9.62 15.14 7.20
CA GLY A 34 9.99 14.00 8.04
C GLY A 34 11.45 13.57 7.87
N LEU A 35 11.98 13.61 6.64
CA LEU A 35 13.38 13.32 6.35
C LEU A 35 14.32 14.38 6.96
N ILE A 36 14.01 15.66 6.82
CA ILE A 36 14.80 16.73 7.44
C ILE A 36 14.76 16.58 8.97
N LEU A 37 13.58 16.32 9.52
CA LEU A 37 13.41 16.13 10.96
C LEU A 37 14.19 14.91 11.47
N SER A 38 14.25 13.81 10.71
CA SER A 38 15.01 12.63 11.12
C SER A 38 16.51 12.92 11.20
N ILE A 39 17.05 13.68 10.24
CA ILE A 39 18.47 14.11 10.26
C ILE A 39 18.72 15.04 11.45
N VAL A 40 17.87 16.05 11.64
CA VAL A 40 18.03 16.99 12.77
C VAL A 40 17.97 16.28 14.11
N LEU A 41 17.07 15.31 14.28
CA LEU A 41 16.98 14.53 15.51
C LEU A 41 18.16 13.59 15.73
N HIS A 42 18.71 13.00 14.66
CA HIS A 42 19.93 12.21 14.72
C HIS A 42 21.10 13.04 15.28
N GLU A 43 21.37 14.20 14.66
CA GLU A 43 22.42 15.12 15.11
C GLU A 43 22.14 15.66 16.52
N LEU A 44 20.87 15.89 16.86
CA LEU A 44 20.49 16.33 18.20
C LEU A 44 20.81 15.28 19.26
N VAL A 45 20.72 13.98 18.96
CA VAL A 45 21.14 12.92 19.90
C VAL A 45 22.62 13.06 20.23
N HIS A 46 23.49 13.24 19.23
CA HIS A 46 24.92 13.46 19.43
C HIS A 46 25.19 14.71 20.27
N VAL A 47 24.51 15.82 19.97
CA VAL A 47 24.65 17.07 20.74
C VAL A 47 24.19 16.89 22.18
N LEU A 48 23.10 16.16 22.43
CA LEU A 48 22.57 15.94 23.78
C LEU A 48 23.47 15.04 24.61
N LEU A 49 24.05 13.99 24.01
CA LEU A 49 24.96 13.08 24.71
C LEU A 49 26.28 13.77 25.08
N HIS A 50 26.69 14.75 24.28
CA HIS A 50 27.94 15.49 24.49
C HIS A 50 27.74 16.94 24.94
N ILE A 51 26.58 17.31 25.48
CA ILE A 51 26.28 18.72 25.80
C ILE A 51 27.31 19.35 26.77
N ASP A 52 27.86 18.54 27.67
CA ASP A 52 28.89 18.94 28.65
C ASP A 52 30.33 18.69 28.16
N GLN A 53 30.49 18.11 26.97
CA GLN A 53 31.76 17.65 26.38
C GLN A 53 32.07 18.27 25.02
N VAL A 54 31.25 19.22 24.55
CA VAL A 54 31.46 19.94 23.28
C VAL A 54 32.22 21.24 23.55
N PRO A 55 33.56 21.26 23.41
CA PRO A 55 34.34 22.49 23.54
C PRO A 55 34.08 23.50 22.42
N HIS A 56 33.65 23.05 21.23
CA HIS A 56 33.46 23.94 20.08
C HIS A 56 32.40 23.45 19.09
N ILE A 57 31.48 24.35 18.72
CA ILE A 57 30.53 24.16 17.61
C ILE A 57 30.86 25.20 16.54
N GLY A 58 31.38 24.74 15.40
CA GLY A 58 31.68 25.58 14.24
C GLY A 58 30.54 25.55 13.24
N LEU A 59 30.01 26.72 12.87
CA LEU A 59 29.06 26.87 11.76
C LEU A 59 29.80 27.29 10.49
N LEU A 60 29.51 26.62 9.37
CA LEU A 60 30.19 26.82 8.07
C LEU A 60 31.72 26.70 8.14
N PRO A 61 32.26 25.58 8.64
CA PRO A 61 33.69 25.32 8.64
C PRO A 61 34.27 25.40 7.22
N ALA A 62 35.26 26.28 7.05
CA ALA A 62 35.81 26.63 5.74
C ALA A 62 36.51 25.47 5.00
N HIS A 63 36.74 24.33 5.67
CA HIS A 63 37.66 23.29 5.20
C HIS A 63 37.05 21.88 5.09
N THR A 64 35.88 21.63 5.66
CA THR A 64 35.30 20.27 5.73
C THR A 64 34.13 20.06 4.77
N GLY A 65 33.63 21.13 4.13
CA GLY A 65 32.43 21.05 3.28
C GLY A 65 31.15 20.70 4.05
N ALA A 66 31.24 20.61 5.38
CA ALA A 66 30.11 20.39 6.28
C ALA A 66 29.46 21.75 6.61
N ILE A 67 28.15 21.72 6.86
CA ILE A 67 27.43 22.93 7.31
C ILE A 67 27.72 23.21 8.80
N VAL A 68 27.99 22.15 9.56
CA VAL A 68 28.29 22.19 10.99
C VAL A 68 29.45 21.23 11.27
N GLU A 69 30.43 21.67 12.06
CA GLU A 69 31.49 20.84 12.61
C GLU A 69 31.40 20.86 14.14
N ILE A 70 31.37 19.68 14.74
CA ILE A 70 31.31 19.50 16.18
C ILE A 70 32.57 18.76 16.60
N LEU A 71 33.41 19.43 17.39
CA LEU A 71 34.59 18.82 18.01
C LEU A 71 34.19 18.34 19.40
N VAL A 72 34.34 17.05 19.65
CA VAL A 72 34.01 16.42 20.93
C VAL A 72 35.27 15.74 21.48
N ASP A 73 35.59 16.01 22.74
CA ASP A 73 36.65 15.29 23.45
C ASP A 73 36.05 14.05 24.14
N LEU A 74 36.18 12.89 23.50
CA LEU A 74 35.65 11.63 24.02
C LEU A 74 36.63 10.95 25.00
N PRO A 75 36.15 10.43 26.15
CA PRO A 75 37.00 9.70 27.08
C PRO A 75 37.46 8.35 26.51
N GLN A 76 38.61 7.85 26.97
CA GLN A 76 39.09 6.53 26.57
C GLN A 76 38.10 5.43 26.96
N GLY A 77 37.76 4.57 26.00
CA GLY A 77 36.78 3.50 26.19
C GLY A 77 35.32 3.92 26.01
N TYR A 78 35.07 5.13 25.50
CA TYR A 78 33.74 5.55 25.11
C TYR A 78 33.18 4.67 23.99
N ASP A 79 31.92 4.26 24.14
CA ASP A 79 31.22 3.39 23.20
C ASP A 79 30.57 4.20 22.08
N LEU A 80 31.39 4.53 21.06
CA LEU A 80 30.92 5.24 19.88
C LEU A 80 29.89 4.41 19.09
N GLU A 81 30.03 3.08 19.06
CA GLU A 81 29.13 2.21 18.31
C GLU A 81 27.73 2.17 18.95
N GLY A 82 27.66 2.12 20.29
CA GLY A 82 26.43 2.19 21.04
C GLY A 82 25.68 3.53 20.86
N GLU A 83 26.41 4.64 20.81
CA GLU A 83 25.84 5.96 20.52
C GLU A 83 25.25 6.03 19.11
N GLU A 84 26.03 5.65 18.10
CA GLU A 84 25.58 5.61 16.70
C GLU A 84 24.33 4.73 16.56
N PHE A 85 24.33 3.56 17.20
CA PHE A 85 23.17 2.67 17.22
C PHE A 85 21.92 3.36 17.79
N LEU A 86 22.06 4.10 18.88
CA LEU A 86 20.96 4.87 19.47
C LEU A 86 20.46 5.97 18.52
N ALA A 87 21.37 6.73 17.90
CA ALA A 87 21.02 7.78 16.94
C ALA A 87 20.29 7.21 15.71
N TYR A 88 20.74 6.07 15.17
CA TYR A 88 20.05 5.35 14.10
C TYR A 88 18.68 4.82 14.54
N ALA A 89 18.54 4.31 15.77
CA ALA A 89 17.26 3.85 16.29
C ALA A 89 16.22 4.99 16.36
N VAL A 90 16.63 6.18 16.80
CA VAL A 90 15.77 7.39 16.79
C VAL A 90 15.40 7.77 15.37
N THR A 91 16.36 7.77 14.45
CA THR A 91 16.14 8.06 13.02
C THR A 91 15.09 7.12 12.42
N LEU A 92 15.23 5.82 12.68
CA LEU A 92 14.30 4.80 12.21
C LEU A 92 12.88 5.02 12.75
N LEU A 93 12.76 5.35 14.03
CA LEU A 93 11.46 5.60 14.67
C LEU A 93 10.75 6.81 14.05
N VAL A 94 11.47 7.91 13.79
CA VAL A 94 10.93 9.11 13.15
C VAL A 94 10.48 8.81 11.71
N MET A 95 11.27 8.02 10.98
CA MET A 95 10.90 7.59 9.62
C MET A 95 9.64 6.71 9.62
N LEU A 96 9.52 5.76 10.55
CA LEU A 96 8.32 4.94 10.69
C LEU A 96 7.08 5.77 11.02
N ALA A 97 7.20 6.73 11.94
CA ALA A 97 6.11 7.65 12.27
C ALA A 97 5.68 8.49 11.06
N THR A 98 6.66 9.02 10.30
CA THR A 98 6.41 9.78 9.08
C THR A 98 5.66 8.93 8.04
N VAL A 99 6.09 7.69 7.83
CA VAL A 99 5.43 6.76 6.91
C VAL A 99 3.99 6.47 7.37
N MET A 100 3.77 6.20 8.66
CA MET A 100 2.40 6.03 9.20
C MET A 100 1.51 7.24 8.96
N ILE A 101 2.03 8.47 9.13
CA ILE A 101 1.27 9.69 8.86
C ILE A 101 0.87 9.77 7.38
N ILE A 102 1.80 9.48 6.46
CA ILE A 102 1.53 9.47 5.01
C ILE A 102 0.46 8.43 4.67
N PHE A 103 0.50 7.25 5.28
CA PHE A 103 -0.53 6.22 5.10
C PHE A 103 -1.89 6.66 5.65
N LYS A 104 -1.97 7.26 6.84
CA LYS A 104 -3.25 7.76 7.38
C LYS A 104 -3.86 8.87 6.51
N ILE A 105 -3.03 9.72 5.91
CA ILE A 105 -3.53 10.74 4.96
C ILE A 105 -4.14 10.06 3.74
N HIS A 106 -3.60 8.93 3.29
CA HIS A 106 -4.17 8.18 2.16
C HIS A 106 -5.56 7.61 2.48
N ASP A 107 -5.73 7.00 3.65
CA ASP A 107 -7.03 6.43 4.06
C ASP A 107 -8.11 7.51 4.22
N HIS A 108 -7.76 8.65 4.83
CA HIS A 108 -8.74 9.72 5.08
C HIS A 108 -9.16 10.47 3.80
N THR A 109 -8.47 10.24 2.68
CA THR A 109 -8.77 10.84 1.38
C THR A 109 -9.33 9.85 0.36
N ASP A 110 -9.50 8.58 0.74
CA ASP A 110 -10.20 7.63 -0.12
C ASP A 110 -11.71 7.86 -0.01
N GLU A 111 -12.27 8.68 -0.91
CA GLU A 111 -13.72 8.89 -1.05
C GLU A 111 -14.44 7.66 -1.64
N ARG A 112 -13.71 6.62 -2.06
CA ARG A 112 -14.32 5.43 -2.67
C ARG A 112 -15.12 4.67 -1.62
N THR A 113 -16.36 4.36 -1.97
CA THR A 113 -17.20 3.53 -1.11
C THR A 113 -16.66 2.10 -1.08
N SER A 114 -16.94 1.34 -0.02
CA SER A 114 -16.47 -0.06 0.12
C SER A 114 -16.82 -0.93 -1.10
N ALA A 115 -17.96 -0.66 -1.75
CA ALA A 115 -18.39 -1.32 -2.97
C ALA A 115 -17.51 -0.97 -4.20
N GLU A 116 -17.01 0.27 -4.28
CA GLU A 116 -16.08 0.72 -5.31
C GLU A 116 -14.68 0.12 -5.15
N ILE A 117 -14.27 -0.18 -3.92
CA ILE A 117 -13.00 -0.84 -3.60
C ILE A 117 -13.07 -2.34 -3.93
N LEU A 118 -14.16 -3.01 -3.54
CA LEU A 118 -14.34 -4.45 -3.75
C LEU A 118 -14.66 -4.81 -5.21
N PHE A 119 -15.35 -3.92 -5.95
CA PHE A 119 -15.78 -4.17 -7.32
C PHE A 119 -15.42 -3.00 -8.27
N PRO A 120 -14.13 -2.78 -8.57
CA PRO A 120 -13.69 -1.59 -9.32
C PRO A 120 -14.22 -1.52 -10.76
N ASN A 121 -14.53 -2.66 -11.39
CA ASN A 121 -14.97 -2.73 -12.78
C ASN A 121 -16.48 -2.96 -12.97
N ASN A 122 -17.26 -3.18 -11.89
CA ASN A 122 -18.67 -3.53 -12.01
C ASN A 122 -19.58 -2.40 -11.48
N LYS A 123 -19.94 -1.50 -12.38
CA LYS A 123 -20.80 -0.33 -12.11
C LYS A 123 -22.20 -0.68 -11.61
N GLU A 124 -22.67 -1.92 -11.85
CA GLU A 124 -23.95 -2.37 -11.32
C GLU A 124 -23.82 -2.77 -9.85
N MET A 125 -22.72 -3.45 -9.48
CA MET A 125 -22.42 -3.78 -8.08
C MET A 125 -22.09 -2.56 -7.20
N GLN A 126 -21.62 -1.47 -7.82
CA GLN A 126 -21.38 -0.20 -7.11
C GLN A 126 -22.66 0.58 -6.75
N LYS A 127 -23.82 0.23 -7.33
CA LYS A 127 -25.10 0.89 -7.03
C LYS A 127 -25.85 0.25 -5.86
N LEU A 128 -25.42 -0.94 -5.45
CA LEU A 128 -26.07 -1.70 -4.40
C LEU A 128 -25.69 -1.13 -3.03
N THR A 129 -26.69 -0.98 -2.16
CA THR A 129 -26.47 -0.60 -0.77
C THR A 129 -25.78 -1.74 -0.01
N PRO A 130 -25.08 -1.47 1.11
CA PRO A 130 -24.38 -2.50 1.89
C PRO A 130 -25.27 -3.69 2.28
N ASP A 131 -26.55 -3.42 2.60
CA ASP A 131 -27.53 -4.44 2.96
C ASP A 131 -27.92 -5.32 1.75
N GLU A 132 -27.99 -4.74 0.54
CA GLU A 132 -28.28 -5.49 -0.68
C GLU A 132 -27.06 -6.31 -1.17
N LEU A 133 -25.84 -5.83 -0.91
CA LEU A 133 -24.61 -6.57 -1.13
C LEU A 133 -24.53 -7.83 -0.24
N LEU A 134 -24.89 -7.71 1.04
CA LEU A 134 -25.00 -8.84 1.97
C LEU A 134 -26.03 -9.88 1.49
N GLN A 135 -27.20 -9.42 1.03
CA GLN A 135 -28.23 -10.32 0.50
C GLN A 135 -27.82 -11.03 -0.80
N LEU A 136 -26.94 -10.44 -1.61
CA LEU A 136 -26.38 -11.07 -2.81
C LEU A 136 -25.36 -12.16 -2.46
N VAL A 137 -24.55 -11.93 -1.42
CA VAL A 137 -23.62 -12.94 -0.91
C VAL A 137 -24.40 -14.12 -0.33
N ASP A 138 -25.40 -13.85 0.52
CA ASP A 138 -26.26 -14.90 1.08
C ASP A 138 -26.98 -15.70 -0.01
N LYS A 139 -27.48 -15.03 -1.06
CA LYS A 139 -28.13 -15.72 -2.20
C LYS A 139 -27.14 -16.49 -3.07
N ALA A 140 -25.92 -16.00 -3.24
CA ALA A 140 -24.88 -16.71 -3.99
C ALA A 140 -24.46 -17.99 -3.26
N ASP A 141 -24.28 -17.93 -1.94
CA ASP A 141 -23.98 -19.09 -1.09
C ASP A 141 -25.11 -20.12 -1.16
N ILE A 142 -26.37 -19.69 -1.07
CA ILE A 142 -27.53 -20.60 -1.17
C ILE A 142 -27.62 -21.24 -2.58
N ALA A 143 -27.32 -20.50 -3.64
CA ALA A 143 -27.34 -21.02 -5.01
C ALA A 143 -26.20 -22.03 -5.27
N GLU A 144 -25.05 -21.83 -4.66
CA GLU A 144 -23.91 -22.76 -4.75
C GLU A 144 -24.16 -24.04 -3.94
N VAL A 145 -24.72 -23.92 -2.74
CA VAL A 145 -25.20 -25.06 -1.93
C VAL A 145 -26.31 -25.85 -2.64
N HIS A 146 -27.24 -25.19 -3.35
CA HIS A 146 -28.27 -25.91 -4.10
C HIS A 146 -27.74 -26.62 -5.35
N LYS A 147 -26.61 -26.18 -5.92
CA LYS A 147 -25.94 -26.87 -7.03
C LYS A 147 -25.25 -28.15 -6.57
N THR A 148 -24.55 -28.11 -5.44
CA THR A 148 -23.84 -29.28 -4.89
C THR A 148 -24.82 -30.34 -4.36
N VAL A 149 -25.95 -29.95 -3.76
CA VAL A 149 -26.98 -30.91 -3.30
C VAL A 149 -27.68 -31.63 -4.46
N ARG A 150 -27.71 -31.06 -5.67
CA ARG A 150 -28.35 -31.69 -6.85
C ARG A 150 -27.41 -32.62 -7.62
N SER A 151 -26.09 -32.57 -7.41
CA SER A 151 -25.12 -33.45 -8.06
C SER A 151 -24.88 -34.78 -7.33
N ASP A 152 -25.29 -34.93 -6.07
CA ASP A 152 -24.97 -36.11 -5.26
C ASP A 152 -25.98 -37.26 -5.35
N LYS A 153 -26.97 -37.19 -6.27
CA LYS A 153 -27.98 -38.25 -6.44
C LYS A 153 -28.20 -38.68 -7.88
N TYR A 154 -27.14 -39.10 -8.59
CA TYR A 154 -27.25 -40.17 -9.59
C TYR A 154 -25.87 -40.72 -9.98
N SER A 155 -25.40 -41.76 -9.30
CA SER A 155 -24.34 -42.63 -9.84
C SER A 155 -25.02 -43.84 -10.48
N PRO A 156 -25.03 -43.99 -11.82
CA PRO A 156 -25.42 -45.25 -12.43
C PRO A 156 -24.46 -46.36 -11.99
N PRO A 157 -24.93 -47.62 -11.85
CA PRO A 157 -24.11 -48.72 -11.36
C PRO A 157 -22.87 -48.93 -12.24
N ILE A 158 -21.72 -48.97 -11.57
CA ILE A 158 -20.39 -49.15 -12.15
C ILE A 158 -20.32 -50.53 -12.82
N GLN A 159 -20.13 -50.57 -14.14
CA GLN A 159 -19.78 -51.80 -14.84
C GLN A 159 -18.32 -52.18 -14.50
N PRO A 160 -18.02 -53.46 -14.24
CA PRO A 160 -16.66 -53.89 -13.93
C PRO A 160 -15.71 -53.66 -15.10
N PRO A 161 -14.46 -53.26 -14.84
CA PRO A 161 -13.49 -52.90 -15.87
C PRO A 161 -13.05 -54.12 -16.69
N VAL A 162 -13.14 -53.99 -18.01
CA VAL A 162 -12.53 -54.92 -18.97
C VAL A 162 -11.01 -54.76 -18.90
N THR A 163 -10.32 -55.80 -18.44
CA THR A 163 -8.87 -55.85 -18.31
C THR A 163 -8.19 -55.72 -19.68
N ALA A 164 -7.68 -54.54 -20.01
CA ALA A 164 -6.93 -54.30 -21.24
C ALA A 164 -5.51 -54.91 -21.15
N ALA A 165 -5.15 -55.69 -22.17
CA ALA A 165 -3.85 -56.36 -22.26
C ALA A 165 -2.67 -55.37 -22.34
N PRO A 166 -1.51 -55.70 -21.74
CA PRO A 166 -0.36 -54.80 -21.69
C PRO A 166 0.32 -54.62 -23.06
N LYS A 167 0.53 -53.36 -23.46
CA LYS A 167 1.28 -53.00 -24.67
C LYS A 167 2.80 -53.20 -24.48
N PRO A 168 3.53 -53.68 -25.50
CA PRO A 168 4.98 -53.91 -25.42
C PRO A 168 5.79 -52.60 -25.40
N LYS A 169 6.80 -52.55 -24.52
CA LYS A 169 7.76 -51.44 -24.36
C LYS A 169 8.67 -51.32 -25.59
N LYS A 170 8.69 -50.14 -26.22
CA LYS A 170 9.68 -49.79 -27.26
C LYS A 170 11.03 -49.45 -26.63
N SER A 171 12.09 -50.11 -27.09
CA SER A 171 13.48 -49.86 -26.70
C SER A 171 14.00 -48.54 -27.31
N LYS A 172 14.70 -47.74 -26.50
CA LYS A 172 15.44 -46.55 -26.95
C LYS A 172 16.77 -47.00 -27.57
N LYS A 173 17.04 -46.52 -28.79
CA LYS A 173 18.31 -46.68 -29.50
C LYS A 173 19.28 -45.57 -29.09
N PRO A 174 20.57 -45.84 -28.83
CA PRO A 174 21.55 -44.80 -28.48
C PRO A 174 21.98 -44.02 -29.73
N ARG A 175 22.08 -42.70 -29.60
CA ARG A 175 22.74 -41.82 -30.59
C ARG A 175 24.23 -41.73 -30.23
N ARG A 176 25.08 -42.02 -31.22
CA ARG A 176 26.51 -41.69 -31.22
C ARG A 176 26.69 -40.19 -31.47
#